data_AF-A0A7W6FYW2-F1
#
_entry.id   AF-A0A7W6FYW2-F1
#
_cell.length_a   1.000
_cell.length_b   1.000
_cell.length_c   1.000
_cell.angle_alpha   90.00
_cell.angle_beta   90.00
_cell.angle_gamma   90.00
#
_symmetry.space_group_name_H-M   'P 1'
#
loop_
_entity.id
_entity.type
_entity.pdbx_description
1 polymer ?
#
loop_
_entity_poly.entity_id
_entity_poly.type
_entity_poly.pdbx_seq_one_letter_code
_entity_poly.pdbx_strand_id
1 'polypeptide(L)'
;MVAGGLDGTGRAAWFTTEDGYHYAKFAIRIGAAANGLTWSRRADGFFELSLGSTNGVLPIGPEGDGLSSEVLQFIGGKRVVRAVADQANRISHAVTTDGYLRGKLGVVLSVANGLAWKLRPDGLTTLALGSVEGELPLGAAGDVIDTKMQRYHRGRAVAWGTADTSLRGGLIQYVDGSLWAKAFRSPSIAPTEASLDFADHIVCTQVVGEGSQLFAFAKASGARKQLTSVGSNSSMSRSVDGTKVIYSTDRHGASIPYYQFVGEWIEHPVMPRRAFVAAGDSLTAATGATNPVTDAPVAIVGAHFGLPFVNLGQPGATAEGEAAFIGAVDPLVTFASNQIVSGSNTITSLSIPFLSRNFGTGTLTQKRTIAGIVGTVTKTGGTAPDWRGSYVFTPDAGQTLPAACPAGSPALLADNTNDELIAIIRVGRNTINGVAFDAPGWSDDAFLRTQQIVAWHKPLVKHFVVLPVPNGNYASEYQGASGYNALMAHNARLAAAWPDNYFDDRAILVAAYDPGNAQDVIDHGRDVPPSSLRSDNIHYNTAGYAVLGAAHWAFVEAKGWLTNPLLAPYA
;
A
#
# COMPACT_ATOMS: atom_id res chain seq x y z
N MET A 1 -36.92 9.36 32.32
CA MET A 1 -35.66 9.30 31.52
C MET A 1 -36.09 9.38 30.06
N VAL A 2 -35.81 10.49 29.39
CA VAL A 2 -36.41 10.79 28.07
C VAL A 2 -35.56 10.25 26.92
N ALA A 3 -34.24 10.17 27.11
CA ALA A 3 -33.30 9.55 26.17
C ALA A 3 -32.02 9.12 26.90
N GLY A 4 -31.36 8.06 26.43
CA GLY A 4 -30.05 7.65 26.94
C GLY A 4 -29.53 6.35 26.30
N GLY A 5 -28.24 6.09 26.49
CA GLY A 5 -27.57 4.86 26.04
C GLY A 5 -27.05 4.04 27.21
N LEU A 6 -27.12 2.71 27.13
CA LEU A 6 -26.51 1.79 28.10
C LEU A 6 -25.07 1.45 27.70
N ASP A 7 -24.20 1.21 28.67
CA ASP A 7 -22.87 0.62 28.45
C ASP A 7 -22.99 -0.89 28.20
N GLY A 8 -21.88 -1.53 27.80
CA GLY A 8 -21.83 -2.98 27.55
C GLY A 8 -22.14 -3.88 28.76
N THR A 9 -22.42 -3.29 29.94
CA THR A 9 -22.89 -3.99 31.15
C THR A 9 -24.36 -3.74 31.47
N GLY A 10 -25.09 -3.05 30.58
CA GLY A 10 -26.51 -2.74 30.74
C GLY A 10 -26.80 -1.58 31.70
N ARG A 11 -25.81 -0.77 32.08
CA ARG A 11 -25.99 0.41 32.95
C ARG A 11 -26.01 1.70 32.11
N ALA A 12 -26.73 2.73 32.54
CA ALA A 12 -26.78 3.99 31.80
C ALA A 12 -25.39 4.63 31.63
N ALA A 13 -24.91 4.71 30.39
CA ALA A 13 -23.68 5.38 29.99
C ALA A 13 -23.90 6.89 29.88
N TRP A 14 -25.09 7.31 29.44
CA TRP A 14 -25.58 8.68 29.55
C TRP A 14 -27.10 8.70 29.50
N PHE A 15 -27.71 9.74 30.06
CA PHE A 15 -29.15 9.93 30.01
C PHE A 15 -29.58 11.38 30.20
N THR A 16 -30.83 11.66 29.80
CA THR A 16 -31.48 12.96 29.93
C THR A 16 -32.74 12.81 30.76
N THR A 17 -32.91 13.67 31.76
CA THR A 17 -34.11 13.73 32.59
C THR A 17 -35.18 14.63 31.96
N GLU A 18 -36.42 14.52 32.42
CA GLU A 18 -37.57 15.27 31.87
C GLU A 18 -37.48 16.78 32.07
N ASP A 19 -36.68 17.22 33.05
CA ASP A 19 -36.34 18.60 33.36
C ASP A 19 -35.11 19.12 32.58
N GLY A 20 -34.58 18.34 31.63
CA GLY A 20 -33.56 18.79 30.66
C GLY A 20 -32.11 18.65 31.11
N TYR A 21 -31.82 17.99 32.24
CA TYR A 21 -30.45 17.73 32.66
C TYR A 21 -29.86 16.50 31.97
N HIS A 22 -28.64 16.64 31.46
CA HIS A 22 -27.86 15.56 30.85
C HIS A 22 -26.81 15.02 31.81
N TYR A 23 -26.80 13.70 31.99
CA TYR A 23 -25.86 12.96 32.81
C TYR A 23 -25.05 12.00 31.94
N ALA A 24 -23.73 11.93 32.11
CA ALA A 24 -22.86 11.02 31.36
C ALA A 24 -21.78 10.41 32.27
N LYS A 25 -21.46 9.14 32.04
CA LYS A 25 -20.46 8.36 32.77
C LYS A 25 -19.13 8.43 32.01
N PHE A 26 -18.13 9.06 32.61
CA PHE A 26 -16.78 9.15 32.05
C PHE A 26 -15.86 8.12 32.70
N ALA A 27 -15.13 7.34 31.90
CA ALA A 27 -14.07 6.45 32.39
C ALA A 27 -12.73 7.20 32.35
N ILE A 28 -12.17 7.53 33.51
CA ILE A 28 -10.85 8.15 33.62
C ILE A 28 -9.85 7.07 34.00
N ARG A 29 -8.84 6.80 33.16
CA ARG A 29 -7.68 5.98 33.54
C ARG A 29 -6.83 6.77 34.53
N ILE A 30 -6.83 6.36 35.78
CA ILE A 30 -5.92 6.89 36.80
C ILE A 30 -4.54 6.23 36.58
N GLY A 31 -3.69 6.89 35.78
CA GLY A 31 -2.25 6.63 35.78
C GLY A 31 -1.59 7.46 36.88
N ALA A 32 -0.62 6.88 37.58
CA ALA A 32 -0.08 7.34 38.86
C ALA A 32 0.77 8.63 38.85
N ALA A 33 0.29 9.73 38.25
CA ALA A 33 0.89 11.05 38.40
C ALA A 33 -0.14 12.05 38.95
N ALA A 34 0.24 12.74 40.02
CA ALA A 34 -0.57 13.66 40.79
C ALA A 34 -0.83 14.95 40.00
N ASN A 35 -1.90 14.97 39.20
CA ASN A 35 -2.28 16.12 38.38
C ASN A 35 -3.03 17.21 39.17
N GLY A 36 -3.01 17.16 40.51
CA GLY A 36 -3.64 18.18 41.37
C GLY A 36 -5.16 18.31 41.19
N LEU A 37 -5.85 17.26 40.75
CA LEU A 37 -7.31 17.23 40.62
C LEU A 37 -7.90 16.22 41.61
N THR A 38 -8.70 16.70 42.55
CA THR A 38 -9.33 15.88 43.59
C THR A 38 -10.84 15.95 43.42
N TRP A 39 -11.50 14.79 43.36
CA TRP A 39 -12.96 14.72 43.33
C TRP A 39 -13.45 14.38 44.74
N SER A 40 -14.35 15.20 45.30
CA SER A 40 -14.99 14.92 46.58
C SER A 40 -16.49 14.86 46.44
N ARG A 41 -17.12 13.87 47.09
CA ARG A 41 -18.57 13.71 47.08
C ARG A 41 -19.17 14.54 48.21
N ARG A 42 -20.02 15.49 47.85
CA ARG A 42 -20.77 16.32 48.78
C ARG A 42 -21.88 15.52 49.45
N ALA A 43 -22.33 16.00 50.61
CA ALA A 43 -23.42 15.39 51.39
C ALA A 43 -24.77 15.41 50.65
N ASP A 44 -24.94 16.31 49.68
CA ASP A 44 -26.11 16.40 48.78
C ASP A 44 -26.05 15.40 47.60
N GLY A 45 -25.00 14.59 47.52
CA GLY A 45 -24.84 13.54 46.53
C GLY A 45 -24.12 13.96 45.25
N PHE A 46 -23.82 15.25 45.07
CA PHE A 46 -23.05 15.75 43.93
C PHE A 46 -21.55 15.56 44.13
N PHE A 47 -20.79 15.48 43.03
CA PHE A 47 -19.33 15.43 43.06
C PHE A 47 -18.78 16.81 42.70
N GLU A 48 -17.85 17.29 43.53
CA GLU A 48 -17.14 18.55 43.32
C GLU A 48 -15.71 18.26 42.87
N LEU A 49 -15.30 18.93 41.80
CA LEU A 49 -13.94 18.85 41.26
C LEU A 49 -13.11 19.99 41.83
N SER A 50 -12.19 19.66 42.72
CA SER A 50 -11.27 20.62 43.35
C SER A 50 -9.91 20.52 42.67
N LEU A 51 -9.31 21.68 42.36
CA LEU A 51 -7.91 21.76 41.96
C LEU A 51 -7.08 21.89 43.25
N GLY A 52 -6.37 20.83 43.64
CA GLY A 52 -5.54 20.76 44.84
C GLY A 52 -6.09 19.83 45.94
N SER A 53 -5.22 19.40 46.86
CA SER A 53 -5.56 18.51 47.99
C SER A 53 -6.33 19.19 49.13
N THR A 54 -6.54 20.51 49.07
CA THR A 54 -7.25 21.31 50.07
C THR A 54 -8.31 22.17 49.39
N ASN A 55 -9.54 22.16 49.89
CA ASN A 55 -10.65 22.90 49.28
C ASN A 55 -10.37 24.41 49.31
N GLY A 56 -10.41 25.06 48.14
CA GLY A 56 -10.12 26.49 47.98
C GLY A 56 -8.65 26.88 47.72
N VAL A 57 -7.71 25.92 47.60
CA VAL A 57 -6.28 26.19 47.37
C VAL A 57 -5.81 25.57 46.05
N LEU A 58 -5.44 26.40 45.07
CA LEU A 58 -4.88 25.97 43.78
C LEU A 58 -3.42 25.52 43.94
N PRO A 59 -3.01 24.36 43.39
CA PRO A 59 -1.63 23.92 43.46
C PRO A 59 -0.81 24.69 42.42
N ILE A 60 0.17 25.46 42.87
CA ILE A 60 1.23 25.99 42.02
C ILE A 60 2.55 25.40 42.54
N GLY A 61 3.09 24.43 41.82
CA GLY A 61 4.40 23.84 42.08
C GLY A 61 4.43 22.66 43.07
N PRO A 62 5.52 21.86 43.04
CA PRO A 62 5.70 20.71 43.92
C PRO A 62 5.95 21.16 45.36
N GLU A 63 5.15 20.61 46.28
CA GLU A 63 5.30 20.59 47.75
C GLU A 63 5.73 21.91 48.44
N GLY A 64 4.75 22.66 48.98
CA GLY A 64 4.99 23.59 50.10
C GLY A 64 4.29 24.95 50.06
N ASP A 65 3.91 25.46 48.90
CA ASP A 65 3.55 26.89 48.76
C ASP A 65 2.04 27.14 48.75
N GLY A 66 1.39 26.93 49.90
CA GLY A 66 0.06 27.47 50.15
C GLY A 66 0.12 28.98 50.38
N LEU A 67 -0.08 29.79 49.34
CA LEU A 67 -0.27 31.24 49.48
C LEU A 67 -1.52 31.51 50.31
N SER A 68 -1.34 31.93 51.57
CA SER A 68 -2.45 32.40 52.40
C SER A 68 -3.01 33.70 51.83
N SER A 69 -4.33 33.83 51.80
CA SER A 69 -5.04 35.04 51.35
C SER A 69 -4.81 36.28 52.23
N GLU A 70 -3.92 36.22 53.23
CA GLU A 70 -3.70 37.29 54.21
C GLU A 70 -2.48 38.19 53.90
N VAL A 71 -1.56 37.79 53.02
CA VAL A 71 -0.22 38.45 52.94
C VAL A 71 -0.08 39.56 51.89
N LEU A 72 -1.05 39.82 51.00
CA LEU A 72 -0.89 40.86 49.95
C LEU A 72 -2.11 41.78 49.85
N GLN A 73 -2.09 42.86 50.64
CA GLN A 73 -3.32 43.65 50.82
C GLN A 73 -3.58 44.71 49.74
N PHE A 74 -2.61 45.35 49.07
CA PHE A 74 -2.93 46.42 48.10
C PHE A 74 -1.91 46.59 46.95
N ILE A 75 -2.39 46.79 45.72
CA ILE A 75 -1.59 47.30 44.58
C ILE A 75 -2.21 48.62 44.15
N GLY A 76 -1.42 49.71 44.17
CA GLY A 76 -1.90 51.05 43.79
C GLY A 76 -3.12 51.49 44.61
N GLY A 77 -3.08 51.26 45.93
CA GLY A 77 -4.15 51.63 46.87
C GLY A 77 -5.43 50.79 46.78
N LYS A 78 -5.46 49.71 45.99
CA LYS A 78 -6.65 48.85 45.82
C LYS A 78 -6.38 47.42 46.25
N ARG A 79 -7.37 46.82 46.91
CA ARG A 79 -7.23 45.49 47.51
C ARG A 79 -7.14 44.43 46.42
N VAL A 80 -6.20 43.52 46.55
CA VAL A 80 -6.02 42.42 45.60
C VAL A 80 -7.06 41.34 45.86
N VAL A 81 -7.84 40.99 44.84
CA VAL A 81 -8.84 39.91 44.84
C VAL A 81 -8.18 38.60 44.43
N ARG A 82 -7.28 38.66 43.44
CA ARG A 82 -6.55 37.49 42.92
C ARG A 82 -5.20 37.94 42.38
N ALA A 83 -4.13 37.19 42.60
CA ALA A 83 -2.81 37.49 42.03
C ALA A 83 -2.07 36.22 41.61
N VAL A 84 -1.19 36.37 40.62
CA VAL A 84 -0.15 35.39 40.31
C VAL A 84 1.17 35.98 40.80
N ALA A 85 1.71 35.41 41.87
CA ALA A 85 3.00 35.80 42.43
C ALA A 85 4.06 34.75 42.09
N ASP A 86 5.31 35.19 41.94
CA ASP A 86 6.45 34.28 41.88
C ASP A 86 6.88 33.80 43.28
N GLN A 87 7.86 32.90 43.33
CA GLN A 87 8.42 32.34 44.57
C GLN A 87 9.01 33.40 45.53
N ALA A 88 9.20 34.65 45.08
CA ALA A 88 9.66 35.77 45.89
C ALA A 88 8.51 36.71 46.31
N ASN A 89 7.25 36.28 46.20
CA ASN A 89 6.04 37.08 46.46
C ASN A 89 5.90 38.33 45.57
N ARG A 90 6.56 38.37 44.41
CA ARG A 90 6.40 39.49 43.46
C ARG A 90 5.20 39.21 42.57
N ILE A 91 4.22 40.12 42.61
CA ILE A 91 2.99 39.98 41.83
C ILE A 91 3.27 40.33 40.37
N SER A 92 3.12 39.34 39.47
CA SER A 92 3.22 39.54 38.02
C SER A 92 1.95 40.21 37.48
N HIS A 93 0.78 39.73 37.91
CA HIS A 93 -0.55 40.23 37.55
C HIS A 93 -1.52 40.02 38.72
N ALA A 94 -2.42 40.98 38.93
CA ALA A 94 -3.41 40.98 40.00
C ALA A 94 -4.73 41.56 39.53
N VAL A 95 -5.84 40.94 39.92
CA VAL A 95 -7.18 41.54 39.83
C VAL A 95 -7.44 42.26 41.14
N THR A 96 -7.78 43.55 41.08
CA THR A 96 -8.11 44.36 42.27
C THR A 96 -9.62 44.49 42.48
N THR A 97 -10.05 44.93 43.67
CA THR A 97 -11.48 45.01 44.07
C THR A 97 -12.31 45.98 43.23
N ASP A 98 -11.67 46.85 42.47
CA ASP A 98 -12.29 47.74 41.48
C ASP A 98 -12.42 47.09 40.09
N GLY A 99 -12.10 45.80 39.95
CA GLY A 99 -12.29 45.02 38.72
C GLY A 99 -11.17 45.14 37.70
N TYR A 100 -10.09 45.86 38.00
CA TYR A 100 -8.97 46.05 37.07
C TYR A 100 -7.91 44.96 37.22
N LEU A 101 -7.36 44.53 36.08
CA LEU A 101 -6.13 43.72 36.03
C LEU A 101 -4.92 44.67 36.04
N ARG A 102 -4.05 44.53 37.05
CA ARG A 102 -2.83 45.32 37.23
C ARG A 102 -1.63 44.37 37.16
N GLY A 103 -0.65 44.63 36.30
CA GLY A 103 0.51 43.75 36.14
C GLY A 103 1.79 44.48 35.79
N LYS A 104 2.91 43.84 36.07
CA LYS A 104 4.26 44.35 35.78
C LYS A 104 4.71 43.78 34.43
N LEU A 105 4.66 44.60 33.39
CA LEU A 105 5.22 44.24 32.08
C LEU A 105 6.72 44.53 32.10
N GLY A 106 7.55 43.48 32.00
CA GLY A 106 8.99 43.61 31.86
C GLY A 106 9.32 44.16 30.48
N VAL A 107 9.81 45.39 30.40
CA VAL A 107 10.32 45.97 29.17
C VAL A 107 11.85 45.92 29.22
N VAL A 108 12.47 45.24 28.25
CA VAL A 108 13.93 45.26 28.08
C VAL A 108 14.33 46.65 27.60
N LEU A 109 14.99 47.42 28.47
CA LEU A 109 15.50 48.77 28.19
C LEU A 109 16.87 48.69 27.50
N SER A 110 16.86 48.37 26.21
CA SER A 110 18.05 48.52 25.33
C SER A 110 17.74 48.42 23.83
N VAL A 111 16.47 48.34 23.45
CA VAL A 111 16.01 48.49 22.06
C VAL A 111 15.19 49.78 21.95
N ALA A 112 15.18 50.42 20.78
CA ALA A 112 14.36 51.60 20.53
C ALA A 112 12.88 51.17 20.41
N ASN A 113 12.24 50.85 21.53
CA ASN A 113 10.91 50.23 21.59
C ASN A 113 9.76 51.23 21.40
N GLY A 114 10.06 52.52 21.22
CA GLY A 114 9.05 53.59 21.21
C GLY A 114 8.31 53.80 22.54
N LEU A 115 8.67 53.10 23.62
CA LEU A 115 7.98 53.19 24.91
C LEU A 115 8.43 54.44 25.70
N ALA A 116 7.52 55.40 25.88
CA ALA A 116 7.77 56.62 26.66
C ALA A 116 6.75 56.75 27.81
N TRP A 117 7.24 56.87 29.04
CA TRP A 117 6.43 57.22 30.20
C TRP A 117 6.38 58.74 30.34
N LYS A 118 5.18 59.34 30.34
CA LYS A 118 4.98 60.75 30.70
C LYS A 118 4.18 60.87 31.98
N LEU A 119 4.71 61.63 32.93
CA LEU A 119 4.01 61.99 34.15
C LEU A 119 3.03 63.11 33.82
N ARG A 120 1.74 62.87 34.04
CA ARG A 120 0.69 63.88 33.87
C ARG A 120 0.67 64.83 35.07
N PRO A 121 0.14 66.06 34.90
CA PRO A 121 -0.01 67.04 35.98
C PRO A 121 -0.88 66.56 37.17
N ASP A 122 -1.73 65.56 36.95
CA ASP A 122 -2.58 64.92 37.98
C ASP A 122 -1.86 63.80 38.76
N GLY A 123 -0.57 63.58 38.49
CA GLY A 123 0.25 62.58 39.17
C GLY A 123 0.14 61.17 38.59
N LEU A 124 -0.62 60.96 37.51
CA LEU A 124 -0.69 59.67 36.82
C LEU A 124 0.38 59.55 35.74
N THR A 125 0.96 58.36 35.57
CA THR A 125 1.91 58.09 34.48
C THR A 125 1.19 57.42 33.31
N THR A 126 1.27 58.00 32.12
CA THR A 126 0.78 57.36 30.88
C THR A 126 1.94 56.72 30.13
N LEU A 127 1.71 55.49 29.66
CA LEU A 127 2.64 54.74 28.82
C LEU A 127 2.27 54.93 27.35
N ALA A 128 3.09 55.66 26.59
CA ALA A 128 2.96 55.74 25.14
C ALA A 128 3.77 54.61 24.49
N LEU A 129 3.13 53.84 23.60
CA LEU A 129 3.74 52.80 22.79
C LEU A 129 4.07 53.40 21.41
N GLY A 130 5.01 54.34 21.32
CA GLY A 130 5.36 55.02 20.05
C GLY A 130 5.75 56.48 20.25
N SER A 131 6.25 57.12 19.20
CA SER A 131 6.59 58.56 19.20
C SER A 131 5.38 59.50 19.17
N VAL A 132 4.16 58.95 19.00
CA VAL A 132 2.88 59.67 18.94
C VAL A 132 1.88 59.03 19.91
N GLU A 133 1.15 59.86 20.66
CA GLU A 133 0.14 59.42 21.63
C GLU A 133 -1.07 58.76 20.93
N GLY A 134 -1.34 57.50 21.27
CA GLY A 134 -2.49 56.73 20.76
C GLY A 134 -2.21 55.83 19.55
N GLU A 135 -0.96 55.73 19.11
CA GLU A 135 -0.53 54.85 18.01
C GLU A 135 0.33 53.70 18.55
N LEU A 136 0.32 52.55 17.87
CA LEU A 136 1.06 51.32 18.23
C LEU A 136 1.97 50.94 17.05
N PRO A 137 3.30 50.85 17.19
CA PRO A 137 4.18 50.41 16.12
C PRO A 137 4.18 48.89 16.04
N LEU A 138 3.80 48.34 14.88
CA LEU A 138 4.08 46.97 14.51
C LEU A 138 4.95 46.99 13.27
N GLY A 139 6.18 46.46 13.39
CA GLY A 139 7.01 46.13 12.23
C GLY A 139 7.59 47.30 11.45
N ALA A 140 8.69 47.03 10.75
CA ALA A 140 9.30 47.99 9.85
C ALA A 140 8.39 48.25 8.63
N ALA A 141 8.30 49.52 8.23
CA ALA A 141 7.59 50.06 7.06
C ALA A 141 6.09 50.38 7.24
N GLY A 142 5.79 51.50 7.92
CA GLY A 142 4.60 52.32 7.62
C GLY A 142 3.24 51.80 8.11
N ASP A 143 3.19 50.72 8.88
CA ASP A 143 1.96 50.21 9.49
C ASP A 143 1.52 51.10 10.67
N VAL A 144 0.41 51.82 10.52
CA VAL A 144 -0.22 52.62 11.59
C VAL A 144 -1.61 52.03 11.87
N ILE A 145 -1.85 51.59 13.11
CA ILE A 145 -3.21 51.34 13.60
C ILE A 145 -3.79 52.67 14.07
N ASP A 146 -4.66 53.27 13.25
CA ASP A 146 -5.49 54.41 13.66
C ASP A 146 -6.57 53.94 14.65
N THR A 147 -6.40 54.29 15.92
CA THR A 147 -7.32 53.98 17.02
C THR A 147 -8.50 54.97 17.12
N LYS A 148 -8.57 56.00 16.27
CA LYS A 148 -9.53 57.11 16.42
C LYS A 148 -10.85 56.92 15.66
N MET A 149 -10.99 55.89 14.83
CA MET A 149 -12.26 55.62 14.14
C MET A 149 -12.98 54.42 14.73
N GLN A 150 -14.22 54.64 15.16
CA GLN A 150 -15.14 53.59 15.59
C GLN A 150 -15.44 52.68 14.39
N ARG A 151 -14.76 51.53 14.30
CA ARG A 151 -14.95 50.58 13.19
C ARG A 151 -16.12 49.65 13.49
N TYR A 152 -16.96 49.41 12.50
CA TYR A 152 -17.96 48.37 12.52
C TYR A 152 -17.47 47.17 11.70
N HIS A 153 -17.48 45.98 12.30
CA HIS A 153 -17.27 44.73 11.58
C HIS A 153 -18.60 43.94 11.62
N ARG A 154 -19.17 43.65 10.44
CA ARG A 154 -20.48 43.00 10.30
C ARG A 154 -21.59 43.69 11.11
N GLY A 155 -21.62 45.02 11.07
CA GLY A 155 -22.62 45.83 11.79
C GLY A 155 -22.42 45.94 13.30
N ARG A 156 -21.30 45.45 13.85
CA ARG A 156 -21.00 45.50 15.30
C ARG A 156 -19.78 46.36 15.57
N ALA A 157 -19.86 47.19 16.61
CA ALA A 157 -18.76 48.04 17.05
C ALA A 157 -17.58 47.20 17.52
N VAL A 158 -16.40 47.45 16.95
CA VAL A 158 -15.15 46.78 17.27
C VAL A 158 -14.45 47.52 18.40
N ALA A 159 -14.12 46.83 19.48
CA ALA A 159 -13.28 47.36 20.56
C ALA A 159 -11.82 47.41 20.12
N TRP A 160 -11.33 46.32 19.52
CA TRP A 160 -10.04 46.25 18.84
C TRP A 160 -9.99 45.03 17.91
N GLY A 161 -9.07 45.02 16.96
CA GLY A 161 -8.79 43.81 16.20
C GLY A 161 -7.46 43.87 15.46
N THR A 162 -6.95 42.70 15.10
CA THR A 162 -5.79 42.57 14.21
C THR A 162 -6.25 42.31 12.78
N ALA A 163 -5.52 42.80 11.78
CA ALA A 163 -5.75 42.50 10.38
C ALA A 163 -4.43 42.55 9.61
N ASP A 164 -4.33 41.78 8.52
CA ASP A 164 -3.24 41.93 7.56
C ASP A 164 -3.38 43.22 6.72
N THR A 165 -2.38 43.49 5.88
CA THR A 165 -2.32 44.66 4.97
C THR A 165 -3.47 44.72 3.96
N SER A 166 -4.24 43.63 3.80
CA SER A 166 -5.40 43.56 2.93
C SER A 166 -6.74 43.65 3.68
N LEU A 167 -6.70 43.98 4.97
CA LEU A 167 -7.83 43.97 5.92
C LEU A 167 -8.47 42.58 6.09
N ARG A 168 -7.72 41.50 5.81
CA ARG A 168 -8.22 40.13 5.87
C ARG A 168 -7.56 39.39 7.02
N GLY A 169 -8.37 39.05 8.02
CA GLY A 169 -8.00 38.03 8.99
C GLY A 169 -7.25 38.56 10.20
N GLY A 170 -7.93 38.50 11.33
CA GLY A 170 -7.34 38.55 12.64
C GLY A 170 -8.41 38.36 13.71
N LEU A 171 -7.96 38.48 14.96
CA LEU A 171 -8.79 38.41 16.14
C LEU A 171 -9.50 39.75 16.27
N ILE A 172 -10.83 39.76 16.36
CA ILE A 172 -11.64 40.95 16.56
C ILE A 172 -12.39 40.78 17.88
N GLN A 173 -12.21 41.72 18.81
CA GLN A 173 -13.06 41.82 19.99
C GLN A 173 -14.08 42.94 19.76
N TYR A 174 -15.36 42.64 19.96
CA TYR A 174 -16.43 43.63 19.90
C TYR A 174 -16.58 44.34 21.24
N VAL A 175 -17.22 45.51 21.24
CA VAL A 175 -17.49 46.32 22.45
C VAL A 175 -18.34 45.56 23.47
N ASP A 176 -19.19 44.62 23.03
CA ASP A 176 -19.97 43.75 23.91
C ASP A 176 -19.18 42.59 24.53
N GLY A 177 -17.86 42.56 24.34
CA GLY A 177 -16.95 41.56 24.90
C GLY A 177 -16.86 40.27 24.10
N SER A 178 -17.73 40.06 23.10
CA SER A 178 -17.64 38.87 22.25
C SER A 178 -16.43 38.92 21.32
N LEU A 179 -15.91 37.74 20.99
CA LEU A 179 -14.67 37.58 20.25
C LEU A 179 -14.96 36.86 18.93
N TRP A 180 -14.44 37.42 17.83
CA TRP A 180 -14.48 36.81 16.51
C TRP A 180 -13.07 36.52 16.08
N ALA A 181 -12.74 35.24 15.97
CA ALA A 181 -11.52 34.79 15.34
C ALA A 181 -11.87 34.27 13.95
N LYS A 182 -11.29 34.87 12.90
CA LYS A 182 -11.20 34.13 11.64
C LYS A 182 -10.18 33.04 11.89
N ALA A 183 -10.62 31.79 12.01
CA ALA A 183 -9.70 30.67 12.02
C ALA A 183 -8.77 30.85 10.81
N PHE A 184 -7.47 30.97 11.06
CA PHE A 184 -6.49 30.82 10.01
C PHE A 184 -6.79 29.45 9.41
N ARG A 185 -7.42 29.43 8.24
CA ARG A 185 -7.17 28.31 7.35
C ARG A 185 -5.70 28.44 7.04
N SER A 186 -4.88 27.73 7.80
CA SER A 186 -3.68 27.15 7.21
C SER A 186 -4.10 26.64 5.82
N PRO A 187 -3.27 26.74 4.78
CA PRO A 187 -3.42 25.84 3.65
C PRO A 187 -3.14 24.39 4.11
N SER A 188 -3.73 23.94 5.23
CA SER A 188 -4.34 22.63 5.25
C SER A 188 -5.31 22.66 4.08
N ILE A 189 -4.86 22.07 2.99
CA ILE A 189 -5.66 21.15 2.21
C ILE A 189 -6.46 20.36 3.25
N ALA A 190 -7.63 20.86 3.63
CA ALA A 190 -8.58 20.03 4.33
C ALA A 190 -8.87 18.94 3.30
N PRO A 191 -8.50 17.67 3.56
CA PRO A 191 -8.91 16.60 2.68
C PRO A 191 -10.42 16.69 2.65
N THR A 192 -10.95 17.22 1.56
CA THR A 192 -12.39 17.30 1.30
C THR A 192 -12.90 15.93 0.86
N GLU A 193 -12.00 14.96 0.73
CA GLU A 193 -12.24 13.63 0.22
C GLU A 193 -11.62 12.59 1.17
N ALA A 194 -12.20 11.39 1.22
CA ALA A 194 -11.84 10.31 2.14
C ALA A 194 -10.32 10.13 2.28
N SER A 195 -9.83 10.07 3.53
CA SER A 195 -8.45 9.70 3.84
C SER A 195 -8.38 8.32 4.50
N LEU A 196 -7.31 7.60 4.21
CA LEU A 196 -6.98 6.34 4.84
C LEU A 196 -5.67 6.51 5.59
N ASP A 197 -5.70 6.15 6.87
CA ASP A 197 -4.54 6.20 7.73
C ASP A 197 -3.83 4.83 7.78
N PHE A 198 -2.56 4.81 7.40
CA PHE A 198 -1.68 3.65 7.43
C PHE A 198 -0.59 3.86 8.48
N ALA A 199 0.23 2.84 8.75
CA ALA A 199 1.30 2.94 9.75
C ALA A 199 2.20 4.16 9.49
N ASP A 200 2.74 4.27 8.27
CA ASP A 200 3.74 5.28 7.91
C ASP A 200 3.24 6.36 6.94
N HIS A 201 2.00 6.23 6.46
CA HIS A 201 1.45 7.09 5.40
C HIS A 201 0.01 7.48 5.68
N ILE A 202 -0.39 8.65 5.21
CA ILE A 202 -1.80 9.05 5.05
C ILE A 202 -2.07 9.11 3.56
N VAL A 203 -3.06 8.35 3.09
CA VAL A 203 -3.50 8.41 1.70
C VAL A 203 -4.79 9.20 1.64
N CYS A 204 -4.90 10.12 0.68
CA CYS A 204 -6.12 10.90 0.48
C CYS A 204 -6.37 11.10 -1.01
N THR A 205 -7.61 11.41 -1.33
CA THR A 205 -7.98 11.84 -2.68
C THR A 205 -7.87 13.36 -2.76
N GLN A 206 -7.37 13.88 -3.88
CA GLN A 206 -7.37 15.31 -4.20
C GLN A 206 -7.77 15.51 -5.66
N VAL A 207 -8.58 16.52 -5.93
CA VAL A 207 -8.91 16.94 -7.30
C VAL A 207 -7.69 17.58 -7.96
N VAL A 208 -7.30 17.08 -9.13
CA VAL A 208 -6.21 17.58 -9.98
C VAL A 208 -6.74 17.75 -11.39
N GLY A 209 -6.92 19.00 -11.82
CA GLY A 209 -7.60 19.30 -13.08
C GLY A 209 -9.08 18.93 -12.99
N GLU A 210 -9.56 18.11 -13.93
CA GLU A 210 -10.96 17.67 -14.00
C GLU A 210 -11.22 16.34 -13.27
N GLY A 211 -10.18 15.68 -12.73
CA GLY A 211 -10.30 14.36 -12.11
C GLY A 211 -9.75 14.27 -10.69
N SER A 212 -10.20 13.28 -9.93
CA SER A 212 -9.70 12.95 -8.58
C SER A 212 -8.48 12.04 -8.64
N GLN A 213 -7.46 12.33 -7.84
CA GLN A 213 -6.17 11.63 -7.81
C GLN A 213 -5.82 11.21 -6.39
N LEU A 214 -5.16 10.07 -6.24
CA LEU A 214 -4.68 9.59 -4.95
C LEU A 214 -3.29 10.13 -4.65
N PHE A 215 -3.10 10.60 -3.42
CA PHE A 215 -1.84 11.08 -2.90
C PHE A 215 -1.51 10.39 -1.59
N ALA A 216 -0.26 9.93 -1.45
CA ALA A 216 0.31 9.52 -0.17
C ALA A 216 1.14 10.65 0.44
N PHE A 217 1.02 10.79 1.76
CA PHE A 217 1.84 11.66 2.58
C PHE A 217 2.58 10.79 3.59
N ALA A 218 3.91 10.75 3.50
CA ALA A 218 4.72 10.05 4.50
C ALA A 218 4.62 10.79 5.84
N LYS A 219 4.25 10.10 6.92
CA LYS A 219 4.05 10.73 8.24
C LYS A 219 5.33 11.31 8.82
N ALA A 220 6.45 10.62 8.61
CA ALA A 220 7.74 11.03 9.17
C ALA A 220 8.28 12.33 8.53
N SER A 221 8.11 12.49 7.22
CA SER A 221 8.72 13.59 6.46
C SER A 221 7.73 14.61 5.92
N GLY A 222 6.44 14.30 5.92
CA GLY A 222 5.41 15.05 5.19
C GLY A 222 5.54 14.96 3.67
N ALA A 223 6.47 14.13 3.15
CA ALA A 223 6.72 14.02 1.73
C ALA A 223 5.46 13.55 0.99
N ARG A 224 5.09 14.30 -0.04
CA ARG A 224 3.92 14.03 -0.89
C ARG A 224 4.34 13.24 -2.12
N LYS A 225 3.63 12.15 -2.40
CA LYS A 225 3.76 11.37 -3.64
C LYS A 225 2.38 11.21 -4.29
N GLN A 226 2.27 11.56 -5.56
CA GLN A 226 1.09 11.21 -6.35
C GLN A 226 1.14 9.71 -6.66
N LEU A 227 0.06 9.00 -6.38
CA LEU A 227 -0.01 7.54 -6.52
C LEU A 227 -0.65 7.10 -7.83
N THR A 228 -1.58 7.90 -8.35
CA THR A 228 -2.34 7.60 -9.57
C THR A 228 -1.96 8.57 -10.68
N SER A 229 -2.05 8.12 -11.92
CA SER A 229 -1.97 8.98 -13.10
C SER A 229 -3.36 9.55 -13.46
N VAL A 230 -3.41 10.42 -14.49
CA VAL A 230 -4.62 11.12 -14.97
C VAL A 230 -5.85 10.20 -15.04
N GLY A 231 -6.98 10.66 -14.49
CA GLY A 231 -8.25 9.94 -14.39
C GLY A 231 -9.06 10.39 -13.16
N SER A 232 -10.31 9.97 -13.05
CA SER A 232 -11.13 10.08 -11.85
C SER A 232 -10.97 8.82 -11.02
N ASN A 233 -10.20 8.93 -9.95
CA ASN A 233 -10.03 7.85 -8.97
C ASN A 233 -11.01 8.07 -7.84
N SER A 234 -11.86 7.08 -7.58
CA SER A 234 -12.91 7.16 -6.57
C SER A 234 -12.91 5.94 -5.65
N SER A 235 -13.71 6.00 -4.58
CA SER A 235 -14.04 4.84 -3.76
C SER A 235 -12.83 4.16 -3.10
N MET A 236 -11.85 4.96 -2.64
CA MET A 236 -10.66 4.45 -1.99
C MET A 236 -11.02 3.71 -0.69
N SER A 237 -10.50 2.50 -0.52
CA SER A 237 -10.66 1.65 0.66
C SER A 237 -9.34 0.96 1.03
N ARG A 238 -9.27 0.46 2.26
CA ARG A 238 -8.09 -0.23 2.79
C ARG A 238 -8.31 -1.74 2.70
N SER A 239 -7.28 -2.50 2.31
CA SER A 239 -7.34 -3.96 2.44
C SER A 239 -7.48 -4.40 3.90
N VAL A 240 -8.00 -5.61 4.14
CA VAL A 240 -8.21 -6.15 5.49
C VAL A 240 -6.90 -6.24 6.28
N ASP A 241 -5.80 -6.63 5.62
CA ASP A 241 -4.46 -6.68 6.22
C ASP A 241 -3.85 -5.29 6.48
N GLY A 242 -4.50 -4.24 6.00
CA GLY A 242 -4.07 -2.87 6.15
C GLY A 242 -2.83 -2.49 5.36
N THR A 243 -2.39 -3.29 4.38
CA THR A 243 -1.15 -3.07 3.61
C THR A 243 -1.37 -2.48 2.22
N LYS A 244 -2.63 -2.42 1.74
CA LYS A 244 -2.97 -2.00 0.39
C LYS A 244 -4.05 -0.93 0.39
N VAL A 245 -3.97 -0.07 -0.62
CA VAL A 245 -5.03 0.87 -1.01
C VAL A 245 -5.75 0.27 -2.19
N ILE A 246 -7.08 0.15 -2.13
CA ILE A 246 -7.94 -0.31 -3.22
C ILE A 246 -8.78 0.86 -3.68
N TYR A 247 -8.93 1.09 -4.97
CA TYR A 247 -9.70 2.21 -5.52
C TYR A 247 -10.23 1.85 -6.90
N SER A 248 -11.20 2.62 -7.38
CA SER A 248 -11.68 2.49 -8.77
C SER A 248 -11.17 3.65 -9.61
N THR A 249 -10.80 3.38 -10.86
CA THR A 249 -10.34 4.38 -11.82
C THR A 249 -11.17 4.29 -13.11
N ASP A 250 -11.53 5.43 -13.69
CA ASP A 250 -12.27 5.52 -14.95
C ASP A 250 -11.37 5.72 -16.18
N ARG A 251 -10.03 5.68 -16.00
CA ARG A 251 -9.03 5.97 -17.05
C ARG A 251 -9.15 5.12 -18.32
N HIS A 252 -9.91 4.02 -18.24
CA HIS A 252 -10.16 3.08 -19.33
C HIS A 252 -11.61 3.12 -19.85
N GLY A 253 -12.33 4.22 -19.59
CA GLY A 253 -13.73 4.40 -20.02
C GLY A 253 -14.76 3.66 -19.16
N ALA A 254 -14.31 2.79 -18.24
CA ALA A 254 -15.13 2.15 -17.22
C ALA A 254 -14.45 2.25 -15.85
N SER A 255 -15.24 2.29 -14.79
CA SER A 255 -14.75 2.29 -13.40
C SER A 255 -14.23 0.91 -13.03
N ILE A 256 -12.91 0.72 -13.13
CA ILE A 256 -12.22 -0.57 -12.90
C ILE A 256 -11.45 -0.52 -11.58
N PRO A 257 -11.53 -1.57 -10.73
CA PRO A 257 -10.85 -1.61 -9.45
C PRO A 257 -9.35 -1.94 -9.60
N TYR A 258 -8.51 -1.13 -8.96
CA TYR A 258 -7.06 -1.31 -8.82
C TYR A 258 -6.66 -1.31 -7.35
N TYR A 259 -5.46 -1.79 -7.09
CA TYR A 259 -4.83 -1.68 -5.79
C TYR A 259 -3.35 -1.31 -5.90
N GLN A 260 -2.80 -0.79 -4.81
CA GLN A 260 -1.37 -0.54 -4.64
C GLN A 260 -0.91 -0.99 -3.25
N PHE A 261 0.31 -1.52 -3.15
CA PHE A 261 0.97 -1.73 -1.85
C PHE A 261 1.46 -0.41 -1.29
N VAL A 262 1.31 -0.24 0.03
CA VAL A 262 1.85 0.91 0.76
C VAL A 262 3.38 0.82 0.77
N GLY A 263 4.05 1.79 0.14
CA GLY A 263 5.51 1.86 0.06
C GLY A 263 6.08 1.57 -1.33
N GLU A 264 5.47 0.63 -2.08
CA GLU A 264 5.91 0.28 -3.44
C GLU A 264 5.23 1.17 -4.49
N TRP A 265 3.93 1.46 -4.29
CA TRP A 265 3.15 2.38 -5.14
C TRP A 265 3.11 2.00 -6.62
N ILE A 266 3.13 0.70 -6.90
CA ILE A 266 2.90 0.13 -8.23
C ILE A 266 1.43 -0.28 -8.30
N GLU A 267 0.75 0.14 -9.36
CA GLU A 267 -0.66 -0.17 -9.61
C GLU A 267 -0.81 -1.59 -10.15
N HIS A 268 -1.70 -2.34 -9.52
CA HIS A 268 -2.09 -3.68 -9.95
C HIS A 268 -3.62 -3.76 -10.04
N PRO A 269 -4.17 -4.49 -11.00
CA PRO A 269 -5.61 -4.60 -11.11
C PRO A 269 -6.12 -5.56 -10.01
N VAL A 270 -7.31 -5.28 -9.47
CA VAL A 270 -7.92 -6.19 -8.46
C VAL A 270 -8.33 -7.52 -9.09
N MET A 271 -8.76 -7.47 -10.35
CA MET A 271 -9.09 -8.59 -11.21
C MET A 271 -8.02 -8.74 -12.32
N PRO A 272 -7.84 -9.92 -12.93
CA PRO A 272 -6.88 -10.07 -14.02
C PRO A 272 -7.29 -9.23 -15.23
N ARG A 273 -6.30 -8.92 -16.08
CA ARG A 273 -6.55 -8.31 -17.38
C ARG A 273 -7.19 -9.32 -18.33
N ARG A 274 -7.93 -8.82 -19.32
CA ARG A 274 -8.56 -9.60 -20.40
C ARG A 274 -7.55 -10.15 -21.41
N ALA A 275 -6.58 -10.93 -20.95
CA ALA A 275 -5.63 -11.66 -21.76
C ALA A 275 -5.16 -12.92 -21.01
N PHE A 276 -4.55 -13.85 -21.73
CA PHE A 276 -4.05 -15.11 -21.18
C PHE A 276 -2.54 -15.15 -21.10
N VAL A 277 -2.00 -15.80 -20.09
CA VAL A 277 -0.60 -16.24 -20.04
C VAL A 277 -0.57 -17.73 -19.81
N ALA A 278 0.29 -18.44 -20.55
CA ALA A 278 0.62 -19.82 -20.22
C ALA A 278 2.07 -19.94 -19.74
N ALA A 279 2.26 -20.59 -18.60
CA ALA A 279 3.56 -20.86 -18.00
C ALA A 279 3.80 -22.37 -17.97
N GLY A 280 4.96 -22.82 -18.45
CA GLY A 280 5.30 -24.24 -18.38
C GLY A 280 6.44 -24.72 -19.26
N ASP A 281 6.48 -26.03 -19.45
CA ASP A 281 7.50 -26.76 -20.21
C ASP A 281 7.22 -26.83 -21.74
N SER A 282 7.82 -27.83 -22.41
CA SER A 282 7.64 -28.13 -23.84
C SER A 282 6.20 -28.45 -24.23
N LEU A 283 5.38 -28.98 -23.31
CA LEU A 283 3.97 -29.26 -23.57
C LEU A 283 3.18 -27.95 -23.65
N THR A 284 3.51 -26.97 -22.81
CA THR A 284 2.96 -25.61 -22.89
C THR A 284 3.46 -24.88 -24.14
N ALA A 285 4.74 -25.08 -24.50
CA ALA A 285 5.35 -24.53 -25.71
C ALA A 285 4.83 -25.16 -27.02
N ALA A 286 3.97 -26.18 -26.93
CA ALA A 286 3.43 -26.92 -28.07
C ALA A 286 4.48 -27.58 -28.98
N THR A 287 5.57 -28.12 -28.42
CA THR A 287 6.74 -28.60 -29.20
C THR A 287 6.42 -29.66 -30.25
N GLY A 288 5.39 -30.48 -30.04
CA GLY A 288 4.97 -31.51 -31.01
C GLY A 288 4.00 -31.04 -32.10
N ALA A 289 3.52 -29.79 -32.02
CA ALA A 289 2.59 -29.24 -32.98
C ALA A 289 3.27 -28.85 -34.30
N THR A 290 2.48 -28.81 -35.38
CA THR A 290 2.93 -28.30 -36.68
C THR A 290 3.30 -26.82 -36.59
N ASN A 291 2.45 -26.01 -35.94
CA ASN A 291 2.72 -24.61 -35.66
C ASN A 291 2.56 -24.31 -34.16
N PRO A 292 3.64 -24.34 -33.37
CA PRO A 292 3.56 -24.15 -31.92
C PRO A 292 3.03 -22.76 -31.49
N VAL A 293 3.04 -21.77 -32.39
CA VAL A 293 2.52 -20.42 -32.08
C VAL A 293 0.99 -20.41 -32.07
N THR A 294 0.36 -21.06 -33.05
CA THR A 294 -1.11 -21.05 -33.21
C THR A 294 -1.78 -22.27 -32.60
N ASP A 295 -1.06 -23.39 -32.52
CA ASP A 295 -1.62 -24.68 -32.08
C ASP A 295 -1.45 -24.87 -30.57
N ALA A 296 -0.75 -24.00 -29.86
CA ALA A 296 -0.66 -24.07 -28.41
C ALA A 296 -2.04 -23.91 -27.76
N PRO A 297 -2.37 -24.65 -26.68
CA PRO A 297 -3.67 -24.55 -26.04
C PRO A 297 -4.06 -23.11 -25.66
N VAL A 298 -3.11 -22.32 -25.15
CA VAL A 298 -3.36 -20.91 -24.81
C VAL A 298 -3.68 -20.04 -26.04
N ALA A 299 -3.08 -20.35 -27.20
CA ALA A 299 -3.36 -19.66 -28.44
C ALA A 299 -4.77 -19.99 -28.95
N ILE A 300 -5.18 -21.25 -28.84
CA ILE A 300 -6.53 -21.71 -29.17
C ILE A 300 -7.57 -21.04 -28.25
N VAL A 301 -7.30 -20.97 -26.95
CA VAL A 301 -8.16 -20.29 -25.96
C VAL A 301 -8.27 -18.79 -26.27
N GLY A 302 -7.14 -18.12 -26.52
CA GLY A 302 -7.12 -16.71 -26.89
C GLY A 302 -7.89 -16.43 -28.18
N ALA A 303 -7.67 -17.24 -29.22
CA ALA A 303 -8.38 -17.14 -30.48
C ALA A 303 -9.89 -17.36 -30.32
N HIS A 304 -10.30 -18.33 -29.49
CA HIS A 304 -11.71 -18.60 -29.23
C HIS A 304 -12.42 -17.36 -28.65
N PHE A 305 -11.83 -16.72 -27.63
CA PHE A 305 -12.42 -15.56 -26.97
C PHE A 305 -12.11 -14.22 -27.66
N GLY A 306 -11.32 -14.22 -28.73
CA GLY A 306 -10.82 -12.98 -29.36
C GLY A 306 -9.94 -12.14 -28.42
N LEU A 307 -9.16 -12.79 -27.54
CA LEU A 307 -8.31 -12.13 -26.54
C LEU A 307 -6.82 -12.35 -26.83
N PRO A 308 -5.97 -11.38 -26.48
CA PRO A 308 -4.51 -11.54 -26.53
C PRO A 308 -4.05 -12.69 -25.62
N PHE A 309 -2.91 -13.28 -25.99
CA PHE A 309 -2.27 -14.30 -25.19
C PHE A 309 -0.75 -14.22 -25.26
N VAL A 310 -0.10 -14.74 -24.23
CA VAL A 310 1.36 -14.91 -24.16
C VAL A 310 1.67 -16.37 -23.81
N ASN A 311 2.44 -17.04 -24.65
CA ASN A 311 2.93 -18.39 -24.37
C ASN A 311 4.38 -18.30 -23.85
N LEU A 312 4.58 -18.59 -22.56
CA LEU A 312 5.89 -18.62 -21.90
C LEU A 312 6.41 -20.05 -21.75
N GLY A 313 5.87 -21.01 -22.49
CA GLY A 313 6.33 -22.40 -22.52
C GLY A 313 7.81 -22.51 -22.94
N GLN A 314 8.63 -23.19 -22.14
CA GLN A 314 10.05 -23.39 -22.41
C GLN A 314 10.38 -24.87 -22.66
N PRO A 315 10.72 -25.25 -23.90
CA PRO A 315 11.10 -26.62 -24.19
C PRO A 315 12.33 -27.08 -23.42
N GLY A 316 12.14 -28.11 -22.59
CA GLY A 316 13.20 -28.74 -21.82
C GLY A 316 13.62 -28.01 -20.54
N ALA A 317 12.94 -26.91 -20.19
CA ALA A 317 13.14 -26.25 -18.89
C ALA A 317 12.65 -27.16 -17.76
N THR A 318 13.37 -27.17 -16.64
CA THR A 318 12.87 -27.74 -15.38
C THR A 318 11.87 -26.79 -14.74
N ALA A 319 11.09 -27.28 -13.76
CA ALA A 319 10.18 -26.47 -12.97
C ALA A 319 10.84 -25.22 -12.36
N GLU A 320 12.06 -25.36 -11.84
CA GLU A 320 12.87 -24.24 -11.37
C GLU A 320 13.17 -23.22 -12.47
N GLY A 321 13.61 -23.68 -13.64
CA GLY A 321 13.91 -22.82 -14.78
C GLY A 321 12.67 -22.09 -15.29
N GLU A 322 11.52 -22.75 -15.33
CA GLU A 322 10.23 -22.17 -15.72
C GLU A 322 9.78 -21.08 -14.74
N ALA A 323 9.80 -21.39 -13.44
CA ALA A 323 9.44 -20.41 -12.41
C ALA A 323 10.38 -19.20 -12.45
N ALA A 324 11.67 -19.43 -12.67
CA ALA A 324 12.65 -18.35 -12.81
C ALA A 324 12.44 -17.53 -14.09
N PHE A 325 12.11 -18.19 -15.21
CA PHE A 325 11.85 -17.52 -16.47
C PHE A 325 10.68 -16.55 -16.39
N ILE A 326 9.57 -16.97 -15.78
CA ILE A 326 8.39 -16.11 -15.67
C ILE A 326 8.49 -15.07 -14.55
N GLY A 327 9.55 -15.11 -13.74
CA GLY A 327 9.79 -14.18 -12.64
C GLY A 327 9.09 -14.56 -11.33
N ALA A 328 8.62 -15.80 -11.20
CA ALA A 328 8.08 -16.31 -9.93
C ALA A 328 9.19 -16.66 -8.92
N VAL A 329 10.41 -16.88 -9.42
CA VAL A 329 11.61 -17.09 -8.61
C VAL A 329 12.72 -16.21 -9.18
N ASP A 330 13.45 -15.53 -8.32
CA ASP A 330 14.57 -14.69 -8.75
C ASP A 330 15.86 -15.53 -8.77
N PRO A 331 16.47 -15.76 -9.95
CA PRO A 331 17.77 -16.41 -10.03
C PRO A 331 18.84 -15.50 -9.41
N LEU A 332 19.80 -16.09 -8.72
CA LEU A 332 20.94 -15.38 -8.14
C LEU A 332 22.11 -15.41 -9.12
N VAL A 333 22.74 -14.27 -9.35
CA VAL A 333 23.84 -14.11 -10.30
C VAL A 333 25.10 -13.56 -9.64
N THR A 334 26.26 -13.90 -10.22
CA THR A 334 27.57 -13.36 -9.85
C THR A 334 28.31 -12.90 -11.09
N PHE A 335 29.05 -11.80 -10.98
CA PHE A 335 29.96 -11.27 -12.01
C PHE A 335 31.42 -11.37 -11.51
N ALA A 336 32.38 -11.48 -12.42
CA ALA A 336 33.80 -11.71 -12.10
C ALA A 336 34.42 -10.69 -11.11
N SER A 337 33.89 -9.45 -11.05
CA SER A 337 34.40 -8.39 -10.16
C SER A 337 33.36 -7.89 -9.14
N ASN A 338 32.24 -8.61 -8.98
CA ASN A 338 31.10 -8.15 -8.17
C ASN A 338 30.67 -6.71 -8.51
N GLN A 339 30.75 -6.35 -9.79
CA GLN A 339 30.39 -5.05 -10.32
C GLN A 339 29.77 -5.22 -11.70
N ILE A 340 28.86 -4.31 -12.04
CA ILE A 340 28.30 -4.15 -13.37
C ILE A 340 28.94 -2.91 -13.98
N VAL A 341 29.53 -3.05 -15.17
CA VAL A 341 30.16 -1.98 -15.95
C VAL A 341 29.38 -1.72 -17.25
N SER A 342 29.72 -0.64 -17.95
CA SER A 342 29.16 -0.36 -19.28
C SER A 342 29.51 -1.46 -20.29
N GLY A 343 28.55 -1.84 -21.13
CA GLY A 343 28.75 -2.88 -22.14
C GLY A 343 28.42 -4.28 -21.63
N SER A 344 29.19 -5.27 -22.07
CA SER A 344 28.93 -6.69 -21.80
C SER A 344 29.52 -7.13 -20.46
N ASN A 345 28.68 -7.72 -19.60
CA ASN A 345 29.09 -8.26 -18.30
C ASN A 345 28.82 -9.77 -18.27
N THR A 346 29.87 -10.59 -18.31
CA THR A 346 29.71 -12.06 -18.22
C THR A 346 29.24 -12.47 -16.84
N ILE A 347 28.13 -13.21 -16.78
CA ILE A 347 27.64 -13.85 -15.56
C ILE A 347 28.48 -15.11 -15.33
N THR A 348 29.26 -15.11 -14.26
CA THR A 348 30.21 -16.20 -13.93
C THR A 348 29.58 -17.30 -13.07
N SER A 349 28.47 -17.01 -12.39
CA SER A 349 27.69 -18.00 -11.66
C SER A 349 26.20 -17.66 -11.72
N LEU A 350 25.37 -18.69 -11.78
CA LEU A 350 23.92 -18.62 -11.85
C LEU A 350 23.31 -19.74 -11.00
N SER A 351 22.40 -19.40 -10.09
CA SER A 351 21.75 -20.40 -9.22
C SER A 351 20.77 -21.28 -9.98
N ILE A 352 19.99 -20.71 -10.91
CA ILE A 352 18.95 -21.38 -11.68
C ILE A 352 19.06 -20.95 -13.15
N PRO A 353 19.24 -21.88 -14.10
CA PRO A 353 19.14 -21.57 -15.53
C PRO A 353 17.70 -21.18 -15.89
N PHE A 354 17.48 -19.96 -16.39
CA PHE A 354 16.14 -19.43 -16.67
C PHE A 354 15.90 -19.07 -18.15
N LEU A 355 16.94 -19.15 -18.99
CA LEU A 355 16.82 -19.06 -20.45
C LEU A 355 17.13 -20.42 -21.07
N SER A 356 16.33 -21.44 -20.76
CA SER A 356 16.52 -22.78 -21.33
C SER A 356 15.65 -23.00 -22.58
N ARG A 357 16.30 -23.23 -23.72
CA ARG A 357 15.80 -24.13 -24.76
C ARG A 357 16.76 -25.30 -24.82
N ASN A 358 16.26 -26.51 -24.62
CA ASN A 358 17.05 -27.73 -24.90
C ASN A 358 17.15 -28.00 -26.42
N PHE A 359 16.36 -27.30 -27.24
CA PHE A 359 16.30 -27.49 -28.69
C PHE A 359 16.47 -26.16 -29.42
N GLY A 360 17.72 -25.77 -29.62
CA GLY A 360 18.11 -24.66 -30.49
C GLY A 360 19.40 -23.97 -30.04
N THR A 361 20.32 -23.74 -30.98
CA THR A 361 21.52 -22.91 -30.80
C THR A 361 21.22 -21.40 -30.78
N GLY A 362 19.95 -21.03 -30.65
CA GLY A 362 19.47 -19.67 -30.74
C GLY A 362 19.86 -18.83 -29.53
N THR A 363 20.15 -17.55 -29.79
CA THR A 363 20.31 -16.54 -28.74
C THR A 363 18.97 -16.28 -28.08
N LEU A 364 18.91 -16.39 -26.75
CA LEU A 364 17.74 -16.03 -25.95
C LEU A 364 18.03 -14.76 -25.16
N THR A 365 17.06 -13.87 -25.04
CA THR A 365 17.21 -12.63 -24.29
C THR A 365 16.05 -12.41 -23.35
N GLN A 366 16.31 -11.74 -22.24
CA GLN A 366 15.28 -11.30 -21.31
C GLN A 366 15.74 -10.08 -20.53
N LYS A 367 14.85 -9.11 -20.35
CA LYS A 367 15.11 -7.91 -19.55
C LYS A 367 15.11 -8.27 -18.06
N ARG A 368 16.12 -7.81 -17.32
CA ARG A 368 16.26 -8.04 -15.88
C ARG A 368 16.76 -6.79 -15.17
N THR A 369 16.41 -6.67 -13.90
CA THR A 369 17.00 -5.71 -12.96
C THR A 369 17.94 -6.44 -12.03
N ILE A 370 19.22 -6.08 -12.03
CA ILE A 370 20.26 -6.71 -11.23
C ILE A 370 21.00 -5.62 -10.45
N ALA A 371 21.01 -5.71 -9.12
CA ALA A 371 21.60 -4.69 -8.24
C ALA A 371 21.11 -3.25 -8.55
N GLY A 372 19.83 -3.11 -8.90
CA GLY A 372 19.21 -1.82 -9.26
C GLY A 372 19.49 -1.34 -10.69
N ILE A 373 20.25 -2.10 -11.48
CA ILE A 373 20.56 -1.78 -12.88
C ILE A 373 19.63 -2.56 -13.80
N VAL A 374 18.89 -1.86 -14.65
CA VAL A 374 18.06 -2.47 -15.70
C VAL A 374 18.92 -2.78 -16.91
N GLY A 375 18.77 -3.98 -17.47
CA GLY A 375 19.49 -4.39 -18.67
C GLY A 375 18.93 -5.67 -19.28
N THR A 376 19.63 -6.19 -20.28
CA THR A 376 19.24 -7.42 -20.99
C THR A 376 20.21 -8.54 -20.65
N VAL A 377 19.69 -9.64 -20.10
CA VAL A 377 20.41 -10.90 -20.02
C VAL A 377 20.27 -11.62 -21.34
N THR A 378 21.39 -12.00 -21.93
CA THR A 378 21.50 -12.77 -23.18
C THR A 378 22.16 -14.09 -22.87
N LYS A 379 21.54 -15.19 -23.30
CA LYS A 379 22.16 -16.51 -23.35
C LYS A 379 22.56 -16.84 -24.78
N THR A 380 23.82 -17.24 -24.95
CA THR A 380 24.34 -17.77 -26.23
C THR A 380 24.89 -19.18 -26.03
N GLY A 381 24.56 -20.09 -26.95
CA GLY A 381 25.06 -21.46 -26.94
C GLY A 381 24.49 -22.33 -25.82
N GLY A 382 25.15 -23.46 -25.60
CA GLY A 382 24.67 -24.57 -24.77
C GLY A 382 24.36 -25.78 -25.64
N THR A 383 25.05 -26.88 -25.41
CA THR A 383 24.78 -28.18 -26.03
C THR A 383 24.68 -29.20 -24.91
N ALA A 384 23.99 -30.32 -25.17
CA ALA A 384 24.03 -31.46 -24.27
C ALA A 384 25.48 -31.77 -23.86
N PRO A 385 25.77 -32.07 -22.57
CA PRO A 385 24.83 -32.10 -21.44
C PRO A 385 24.71 -30.75 -20.70
N ASP A 386 25.58 -29.77 -20.97
CA ASP A 386 25.58 -28.47 -20.32
C ASP A 386 24.76 -27.44 -21.12
N TRP A 387 23.44 -27.53 -20.94
CA TRP A 387 22.46 -26.64 -21.55
C TRP A 387 22.48 -25.21 -20.99
N ARG A 388 23.38 -24.91 -20.04
CA ARG A 388 23.46 -23.58 -19.42
C ARG A 388 23.97 -22.54 -20.40
N GLY A 389 24.87 -22.89 -21.32
CA GLY A 389 25.44 -21.92 -22.26
C GLY A 389 26.17 -20.77 -21.56
N SER A 390 26.49 -19.71 -22.30
CA SER A 390 27.10 -18.50 -21.74
C SER A 390 26.03 -17.42 -21.51
N TYR A 391 26.02 -16.84 -20.32
CA TYR A 391 25.12 -15.74 -19.96
C TYR A 391 25.89 -14.42 -19.88
N VAL A 392 25.34 -13.40 -20.53
CA VAL A 392 25.88 -12.03 -20.57
C VAL A 392 24.78 -11.06 -20.18
N PHE A 393 25.07 -10.14 -19.26
CA PHE A 393 24.19 -9.00 -18.95
C PHE A 393 24.73 -7.73 -19.59
N THR A 394 23.87 -7.02 -20.31
CA THR A 394 24.17 -5.73 -20.91
C THR A 394 23.23 -4.69 -20.30
N PRO A 395 23.74 -3.74 -19.48
CA PRO A 395 22.94 -2.65 -18.94
C PRO A 395 22.32 -1.81 -20.05
N ASP A 396 21.12 -1.29 -19.81
CA ASP A 396 20.49 -0.34 -20.71
C ASP A 396 21.23 1.00 -20.71
N ALA A 397 21.01 1.80 -21.76
CA ALA A 397 21.58 3.13 -21.83
C ALA A 397 21.06 4.02 -20.68
N GLY A 398 21.92 4.90 -20.15
CA GLY A 398 21.56 5.86 -19.11
C GLY A 398 21.59 5.34 -17.68
N GLN A 399 21.96 4.07 -17.45
CA GLN A 399 22.16 3.53 -16.11
C GLN A 399 23.42 4.13 -15.45
N THR A 400 23.39 4.30 -14.12
CA THR A 400 24.55 4.76 -13.34
C THR A 400 25.55 3.63 -13.16
N LEU A 401 26.72 3.73 -13.80
CA LEU A 401 27.76 2.70 -13.83
C LEU A 401 29.15 3.28 -13.51
N PRO A 402 30.08 2.49 -12.95
CA PRO A 402 29.90 1.11 -12.51
C PRO A 402 29.01 1.00 -11.27
N ALA A 403 28.27 -0.09 -11.16
CA ALA A 403 27.41 -0.38 -10.01
C ALA A 403 27.95 -1.56 -9.22
N ALA A 404 27.95 -1.46 -7.89
CA ALA A 404 28.30 -2.58 -7.02
C ALA A 404 27.23 -3.68 -7.15
N CYS A 405 27.67 -4.91 -7.38
CA CYS A 405 26.80 -6.08 -7.53
C CYS A 405 27.41 -7.26 -6.78
N PRO A 406 27.16 -7.39 -5.47
CA PRO A 406 27.67 -8.50 -4.66
C PRO A 406 27.35 -9.87 -5.28
N ALA A 407 28.20 -10.87 -5.03
CA ALA A 407 27.95 -12.23 -5.49
C ALA A 407 26.59 -12.76 -4.97
N GLY A 408 25.85 -13.44 -5.84
CA GLY A 408 24.51 -13.93 -5.52
C GLY A 408 23.45 -12.83 -5.49
N SER A 409 23.65 -11.72 -6.22
CA SER A 409 22.62 -10.69 -6.37
C SER A 409 21.42 -11.25 -7.14
N PRO A 410 20.17 -10.95 -6.74
CA PRO A 410 18.99 -11.42 -7.45
C PRO A 410 18.85 -10.72 -8.82
N ALA A 411 18.43 -11.49 -9.83
CA ALA A 411 18.11 -11.00 -11.16
C ALA A 411 16.60 -10.96 -11.39
N LEU A 412 15.99 -9.85 -10.99
CA LEU A 412 14.55 -9.64 -11.01
C LEU A 412 14.07 -9.52 -12.46
N LEU A 413 12.92 -10.12 -12.79
CA LEU A 413 12.30 -9.92 -14.11
C LEU A 413 11.88 -8.46 -14.27
N ALA A 414 12.45 -7.76 -15.26
CA ALA A 414 12.07 -6.39 -15.55
C ALA A 414 10.81 -6.37 -16.42
N ASP A 415 9.91 -5.42 -16.16
CA ASP A 415 8.70 -5.13 -16.93
C ASP A 415 7.82 -6.35 -17.21
N ASN A 416 7.30 -6.92 -16.13
CA ASN A 416 6.38 -8.05 -16.22
C ASN A 416 4.95 -7.58 -16.00
N THR A 417 4.13 -7.64 -17.04
CA THR A 417 2.67 -7.47 -16.93
C THR A 417 1.94 -8.82 -17.05
N ASN A 418 2.69 -9.90 -17.27
CA ASN A 418 2.11 -11.23 -17.42
C ASN A 418 1.57 -11.77 -16.08
N ASP A 419 2.06 -11.25 -14.94
CA ASP A 419 1.55 -11.56 -13.59
C ASP A 419 0.15 -11.01 -13.32
N GLU A 420 -0.37 -10.19 -14.23
CA GLU A 420 -1.72 -9.62 -14.16
C GLU A 420 -2.73 -10.34 -15.06
N LEU A 421 -2.33 -11.41 -15.76
CA LEU A 421 -3.17 -12.10 -16.76
C LEU A 421 -3.89 -13.31 -16.18
N ILE A 422 -4.83 -13.87 -16.96
CA ILE A 422 -5.45 -15.16 -16.64
C ILE A 422 -4.43 -16.26 -16.95
N ALA A 423 -4.04 -17.03 -15.92
CA ALA A 423 -2.95 -18.00 -16.05
C ALA A 423 -3.42 -19.39 -16.48
N ILE A 424 -2.64 -20.07 -17.30
CA ILE A 424 -2.69 -21.52 -17.52
C ILE A 424 -1.31 -22.08 -17.18
N ILE A 425 -1.22 -22.92 -16.15
CA ILE A 425 0.04 -23.33 -15.53
C ILE A 425 0.20 -24.84 -15.67
N ARG A 426 1.24 -25.28 -16.37
CA ARG A 426 1.68 -26.70 -16.40
C ARG A 426 3.18 -26.74 -16.15
N VAL A 427 3.60 -27.28 -15.02
CA VAL A 427 5.00 -27.25 -14.61
C VAL A 427 5.41 -28.63 -14.15
N GLY A 428 6.59 -29.09 -14.58
CA GLY A 428 7.26 -30.23 -13.95
C GLY A 428 7.53 -31.44 -14.84
N ARG A 429 7.12 -31.49 -16.12
CA ARG A 429 7.39 -32.69 -16.95
C ARG A 429 8.88 -33.01 -17.04
N ASN A 430 9.72 -31.98 -17.18
CA ASN A 430 11.17 -32.16 -17.28
C ASN A 430 11.89 -32.26 -15.92
N THR A 431 11.21 -31.93 -14.81
CA THR A 431 11.74 -32.16 -13.45
C THR A 431 11.49 -33.59 -13.02
N ILE A 432 10.28 -34.09 -13.26
CA ILE A 432 9.85 -35.40 -12.79
C ILE A 432 10.45 -36.53 -13.66
N ASN A 433 10.81 -36.27 -14.93
CA ASN A 433 11.29 -37.28 -15.89
C ASN A 433 12.84 -37.32 -16.06
N GLY A 434 13.60 -36.45 -15.38
CA GLY A 434 15.05 -36.37 -15.52
C GLY A 434 15.79 -37.24 -14.50
N VAL A 435 16.33 -38.39 -14.92
CA VAL A 435 17.36 -39.21 -14.22
C VAL A 435 17.04 -39.59 -12.75
N ALA A 436 16.57 -40.83 -12.57
CA ALA A 436 16.31 -41.50 -11.29
C ALA A 436 15.18 -40.87 -10.44
N PHE A 437 13.97 -41.39 -10.63
CA PHE A 437 12.79 -41.19 -9.76
C PHE A 437 13.02 -41.55 -8.27
N ASP A 438 14.21 -42.07 -7.91
CA ASP A 438 14.57 -42.59 -6.59
C ASP A 438 15.33 -41.59 -5.70
N ALA A 439 15.60 -40.36 -6.16
CA ALA A 439 16.19 -39.33 -5.29
C ALA A 439 15.09 -38.62 -4.49
N PRO A 440 15.03 -38.74 -3.14
CA PRO A 440 14.06 -38.01 -2.32
C PRO A 440 14.21 -36.49 -2.51
N GLY A 441 13.12 -35.79 -2.86
CA GLY A 441 13.04 -34.32 -2.90
C GLY A 441 12.63 -33.67 -4.24
N TRP A 442 12.51 -34.41 -5.33
CA TRP A 442 12.32 -33.81 -6.67
C TRP A 442 10.86 -33.48 -7.04
N SER A 443 9.90 -34.28 -6.62
CA SER A 443 8.47 -33.98 -6.83
C SER A 443 7.96 -32.83 -5.95
N ASP A 444 8.67 -32.54 -4.85
CA ASP A 444 8.43 -31.37 -4.01
C ASP A 444 8.78 -30.07 -4.74
N ASP A 445 9.80 -30.08 -5.59
CA ASP A 445 10.23 -28.90 -6.33
C ASP A 445 9.16 -28.46 -7.35
N ALA A 446 8.66 -29.36 -8.20
CA ALA A 446 7.62 -28.99 -9.19
C ALA A 446 6.34 -28.46 -8.53
N PHE A 447 5.93 -29.05 -7.40
CA PHE A 447 4.77 -28.58 -6.65
C PHE A 447 5.04 -27.20 -6.04
N LEU A 448 6.19 -27.03 -5.38
CA LEU A 448 6.63 -25.76 -4.79
C LEU A 448 6.71 -24.66 -5.85
N ARG A 449 7.27 -24.94 -7.03
CA ARG A 449 7.36 -23.99 -8.14
C ARG A 449 5.99 -23.61 -8.67
N THR A 450 5.07 -24.56 -8.76
CA THR A 450 3.66 -24.25 -9.08
C THR A 450 3.05 -23.31 -8.04
N GLN A 451 3.29 -23.52 -6.74
CA GLN A 451 2.83 -22.61 -5.69
C GLN A 451 3.42 -21.22 -5.84
N GLN A 452 4.71 -21.11 -6.16
CA GLN A 452 5.39 -19.84 -6.37
C GLN A 452 4.83 -19.10 -7.60
N ILE A 453 4.51 -19.80 -8.68
CA ILE A 453 3.89 -19.23 -9.88
C ILE A 453 2.47 -18.73 -9.60
N VAL A 454 1.67 -19.47 -8.82
CA VAL A 454 0.36 -18.99 -8.37
C VAL A 454 0.50 -17.77 -7.45
N ALA A 455 1.50 -17.76 -6.56
CA ALA A 455 1.77 -16.64 -5.66
C ALA A 455 2.25 -15.39 -6.41
N TRP A 456 3.03 -15.57 -7.47
CA TRP A 456 3.57 -14.51 -8.34
C TRP A 456 2.49 -13.66 -9.01
N HIS A 457 1.33 -14.24 -9.34
CA HIS A 457 0.19 -13.48 -9.87
C HIS A 457 -0.25 -12.38 -8.92
N LYS A 458 -0.36 -11.15 -9.44
CA LYS A 458 -0.67 -9.95 -8.65
C LYS A 458 -2.15 -9.73 -8.36
N PRO A 459 -3.12 -10.03 -9.25
CA PRO A 459 -4.53 -9.75 -8.98
C PRO A 459 -4.98 -10.30 -7.63
N LEU A 460 -5.75 -9.48 -6.88
CA LEU A 460 -6.27 -9.91 -5.58
C LEU A 460 -7.27 -11.05 -5.73
N VAL A 461 -8.10 -10.98 -6.78
CA VAL A 461 -8.91 -12.08 -7.26
C VAL A 461 -8.17 -12.73 -8.42
N LYS A 462 -7.57 -13.90 -8.18
CA LYS A 462 -6.76 -14.59 -9.18
C LYS A 462 -7.63 -15.48 -10.06
N HIS A 463 -7.42 -15.42 -11.37
CA HIS A 463 -7.94 -16.41 -12.31
C HIS A 463 -6.76 -17.19 -12.88
N PHE A 464 -6.69 -18.48 -12.58
CA PHE A 464 -5.63 -19.35 -13.04
C PHE A 464 -6.12 -20.79 -13.14
N VAL A 465 -5.50 -21.57 -14.02
CA VAL A 465 -5.72 -23.01 -14.18
C VAL A 465 -4.41 -23.72 -13.87
N VAL A 466 -4.45 -24.73 -13.00
CA VAL A 466 -3.34 -25.65 -12.77
C VAL A 466 -3.62 -26.95 -13.51
N LEU A 467 -2.72 -27.33 -14.41
CA LEU A 467 -2.83 -28.54 -15.22
C LEU A 467 -1.97 -29.67 -14.64
N PRO A 468 -2.35 -30.93 -14.82
CA PRO A 468 -1.50 -32.07 -14.47
C PRO A 468 -0.20 -32.10 -15.27
N VAL A 469 0.78 -32.80 -14.71
CA VAL A 469 1.90 -33.36 -15.48
C VAL A 469 1.40 -34.67 -16.11
N PRO A 470 1.32 -34.76 -17.45
CA PRO A 470 0.85 -35.97 -18.10
C PRO A 470 1.94 -37.05 -18.10
N ASN A 471 1.53 -38.30 -18.19
CA ASN A 471 2.39 -39.44 -18.50
C ASN A 471 2.59 -39.60 -20.03
N GLY A 472 3.67 -40.29 -20.42
CA GLY A 472 4.04 -40.57 -21.81
C GLY A 472 4.09 -42.06 -22.14
N ASN A 473 4.47 -42.40 -23.38
CA ASN A 473 4.65 -43.78 -23.86
C ASN A 473 5.97 -44.37 -23.36
N TYR A 474 6.11 -44.51 -22.05
CA TYR A 474 7.27 -45.13 -21.41
C TYR A 474 6.81 -46.27 -20.54
N ALA A 475 7.52 -47.40 -20.57
CA ALA A 475 7.14 -48.58 -19.78
C ALA A 475 7.04 -48.29 -18.27
N SER A 476 7.87 -47.36 -17.77
CA SER A 476 7.84 -46.87 -16.37
C SER A 476 6.65 -45.96 -16.05
N GLU A 477 5.95 -45.44 -17.06
CA GLU A 477 4.83 -44.50 -16.94
C GLU A 477 3.49 -45.08 -17.42
N TYR A 478 3.44 -46.36 -17.76
CA TYR A 478 2.19 -47.07 -17.97
C TYR A 478 1.46 -47.25 -16.65
N GLN A 479 0.12 -47.29 -16.72
CA GLN A 479 -0.73 -47.49 -15.55
C GLN A 479 -0.22 -48.63 -14.64
N GLY A 480 -0.05 -48.33 -13.35
CA GLY A 480 0.45 -49.26 -12.34
C GLY A 480 1.97 -49.32 -12.18
N ALA A 481 2.74 -48.76 -13.11
CA ALA A 481 4.19 -48.64 -12.97
C ALA A 481 4.61 -47.54 -11.97
N SER A 482 5.86 -47.57 -11.51
CA SER A 482 6.36 -46.65 -10.47
C SER A 482 6.33 -45.18 -10.87
N GLY A 483 6.75 -44.85 -12.10
CA GLY A 483 6.73 -43.49 -12.63
C GLY A 483 5.30 -42.96 -12.81
N TYR A 484 4.38 -43.82 -13.26
CA TYR A 484 2.95 -43.49 -13.33
C TYR A 484 2.39 -43.13 -11.95
N ASN A 485 2.65 -43.97 -10.93
CA ASN A 485 2.16 -43.75 -9.57
C ASN A 485 2.72 -42.45 -8.98
N ALA A 486 3.99 -42.11 -9.25
CA ALA A 486 4.59 -40.85 -8.84
C ALA A 486 3.92 -39.63 -9.50
N LEU A 487 3.66 -39.68 -10.82
CA LEU A 487 2.94 -38.64 -11.53
C LEU A 487 1.51 -38.46 -11.00
N MET A 488 0.79 -39.56 -10.77
CA MET A 488 -0.56 -39.50 -10.22
C MET A 488 -0.59 -38.95 -8.79
N ALA A 489 0.39 -39.32 -7.94
CA ALA A 489 0.51 -38.75 -6.59
C ALA A 489 0.79 -37.24 -6.63
N HIS A 490 1.66 -36.78 -7.54
CA HIS A 490 1.91 -35.36 -7.76
C HIS A 490 0.65 -34.63 -8.24
N ASN A 491 -0.04 -35.17 -9.25
CA ASN A 491 -1.28 -34.60 -9.78
C ASN A 491 -2.40 -34.55 -8.74
N ALA A 492 -2.54 -35.57 -7.90
CA ALA A 492 -3.47 -35.57 -6.77
C ALA A 492 -3.14 -34.46 -5.76
N ARG A 493 -1.87 -34.17 -5.52
CA ARG A 493 -1.44 -33.06 -4.66
C ARG A 493 -1.77 -31.70 -5.27
N LEU A 494 -1.59 -31.52 -6.58
CA LEU A 494 -2.02 -30.31 -7.29
C LEU A 494 -3.55 -30.12 -7.17
N ALA A 495 -4.31 -31.19 -7.41
CA ALA A 495 -5.77 -31.17 -7.30
C ALA A 495 -6.24 -30.81 -5.89
N ALA A 496 -5.60 -31.37 -4.86
CA ALA A 496 -5.93 -31.07 -3.47
C ALA A 496 -5.59 -29.63 -3.06
N ALA A 497 -4.53 -29.04 -3.62
CA ALA A 497 -4.12 -27.67 -3.31
C ALA A 497 -4.99 -26.61 -3.99
N TRP A 498 -5.55 -26.93 -5.16
CA TRP A 498 -6.35 -26.00 -5.97
C TRP A 498 -7.61 -26.67 -6.53
N PRO A 499 -8.52 -27.19 -5.69
CA PRO A 499 -9.67 -27.99 -6.17
C PRO A 499 -10.58 -27.24 -7.15
N ASP A 500 -10.72 -25.92 -6.99
CA ASP A 500 -11.54 -25.09 -7.88
C ASP A 500 -10.81 -24.62 -9.16
N ASN A 501 -9.49 -24.78 -9.22
CA ASN A 501 -8.63 -24.26 -10.28
C ASN A 501 -7.75 -25.33 -10.93
N TYR A 502 -7.85 -26.58 -10.48
CA TYR A 502 -7.19 -27.73 -11.08
C TYR A 502 -8.05 -28.32 -12.20
N PHE A 503 -7.42 -28.63 -13.33
CA PHE A 503 -8.11 -29.18 -14.50
C PHE A 503 -7.34 -30.38 -15.06
N ASP A 504 -7.85 -31.60 -14.88
CA ASP A 504 -7.23 -32.85 -15.37
C ASP A 504 -7.42 -33.02 -16.89
N ASP A 505 -6.68 -32.22 -17.65
CA ASP A 505 -6.71 -32.28 -19.11
C ASP A 505 -6.00 -33.53 -19.69
N ARG A 506 -5.20 -34.22 -18.87
CA ARG A 506 -4.59 -35.52 -19.19
C ARG A 506 -5.68 -36.58 -19.36
N ALA A 507 -6.62 -36.69 -18.41
CA ALA A 507 -7.71 -37.67 -18.51
C ALA A 507 -8.58 -37.44 -19.76
N ILE A 508 -8.82 -36.19 -20.14
CA ILE A 508 -9.56 -35.83 -21.35
C ILE A 508 -8.83 -36.34 -22.59
N LEU A 509 -7.51 -36.15 -22.66
CA LEU A 509 -6.73 -36.58 -23.81
C LEU A 509 -6.64 -38.10 -23.94
N VAL A 510 -6.51 -38.82 -22.82
CA VAL A 510 -6.57 -40.30 -22.80
C VAL A 510 -7.92 -40.79 -23.31
N ALA A 511 -9.02 -40.18 -22.86
CA ALA A 511 -10.38 -40.55 -23.26
C ALA A 511 -10.69 -40.26 -24.74
N ALA A 512 -9.87 -39.45 -25.42
CA ALA A 512 -10.03 -39.08 -26.82
C ALA A 512 -9.42 -40.10 -27.83
N TYR A 513 -9.14 -41.32 -27.40
CA TYR A 513 -8.61 -42.39 -28.25
C TYR A 513 -9.57 -42.79 -29.37
N ASP A 514 -9.04 -43.18 -30.53
CA ASP A 514 -9.84 -43.74 -31.63
C ASP A 514 -10.00 -45.27 -31.44
N PRO A 515 -11.22 -45.79 -31.14
CA PRO A 515 -11.43 -47.23 -30.98
C PRO A 515 -11.24 -48.02 -32.29
N GLY A 516 -11.25 -47.36 -33.45
CA GLY A 516 -10.92 -47.96 -34.75
C GLY A 516 -9.42 -48.12 -34.97
N ASN A 517 -8.57 -47.46 -34.18
CA ASN A 517 -7.13 -47.56 -34.24
C ASN A 517 -6.61 -48.49 -33.13
N ALA A 518 -6.09 -49.66 -33.50
CA ALA A 518 -5.61 -50.65 -32.53
C ALA A 518 -4.50 -50.13 -31.60
N GLN A 519 -3.64 -49.21 -32.06
CA GLN A 519 -2.59 -48.64 -31.22
C GLN A 519 -3.16 -47.67 -30.18
N ASP A 520 -4.17 -46.88 -30.54
CA ASP A 520 -4.85 -45.98 -29.61
C ASP A 520 -5.60 -46.76 -28.52
N VAL A 521 -6.21 -47.90 -28.86
CA VAL A 521 -6.83 -48.81 -27.88
C VAL A 521 -5.79 -49.34 -26.89
N ILE A 522 -4.59 -49.70 -27.37
CA ILE A 522 -3.48 -50.14 -26.51
C ILE A 522 -3.02 -49.00 -25.59
N ASP A 523 -2.88 -47.78 -26.13
CA ASP A 523 -2.45 -46.61 -25.36
C ASP A 523 -3.48 -46.23 -24.29
N HIS A 524 -4.77 -46.24 -24.62
CA HIS A 524 -5.86 -46.03 -23.67
C HIS A 524 -5.85 -47.10 -22.56
N GLY A 525 -5.64 -48.38 -22.90
CA GLY A 525 -5.48 -49.46 -21.93
C GLY A 525 -4.25 -49.34 -21.02
N ARG A 526 -3.29 -48.47 -21.37
CA ARG A 526 -2.10 -48.12 -20.55
C ARG A 526 -2.26 -46.78 -19.83
N ASP A 527 -3.41 -46.13 -19.95
CA ASP A 527 -3.70 -44.76 -19.49
C ASP A 527 -2.73 -43.71 -20.06
N VAL A 528 -2.31 -43.87 -21.32
CA VAL A 528 -1.38 -42.98 -22.02
C VAL A 528 -2.15 -42.18 -23.07
N PRO A 529 -1.84 -40.88 -23.29
CA PRO A 529 -2.42 -40.14 -24.41
C PRO A 529 -2.26 -40.90 -25.74
N PRO A 530 -3.28 -40.96 -26.61
CA PRO A 530 -3.26 -41.80 -27.80
C PRO A 530 -2.12 -41.47 -28.77
N SER A 531 -1.55 -42.46 -29.43
CA SER A 531 -0.50 -42.29 -30.44
C SER A 531 -0.98 -41.39 -31.59
N SER A 532 -2.25 -41.49 -32.00
CA SER A 532 -2.84 -40.61 -33.02
C SER A 532 -2.87 -39.13 -32.63
N LEU A 533 -2.80 -38.81 -31.34
CA LEU A 533 -2.80 -37.44 -30.78
C LEU A 533 -1.41 -36.97 -30.34
N ARG A 534 -0.37 -37.77 -30.60
CA ARG A 534 1.02 -37.47 -30.24
C ARG A 534 1.93 -37.34 -31.45
N SER A 535 3.01 -36.58 -31.28
CA SER A 535 4.10 -36.49 -32.26
C SER A 535 5.27 -37.41 -31.88
N ASP A 536 5.45 -37.67 -30.58
CA ASP A 536 6.44 -38.59 -30.03
C ASP A 536 5.91 -39.26 -28.74
N ASN A 537 6.79 -39.80 -27.90
CA ASN A 537 6.36 -40.48 -26.68
C ASN A 537 5.69 -39.56 -25.65
N ILE A 538 5.82 -38.23 -25.75
CA ILE A 538 5.30 -37.30 -24.74
C ILE A 538 4.60 -36.07 -25.32
N HIS A 539 5.11 -35.50 -26.40
CA HIS A 539 4.55 -34.29 -26.99
C HIS A 539 3.32 -34.60 -27.85
N TYR A 540 2.33 -33.71 -27.77
CA TYR A 540 1.11 -33.82 -28.54
C TYR A 540 1.32 -33.27 -29.95
N ASN A 541 0.64 -33.85 -30.94
CA ASN A 541 0.60 -33.26 -32.28
C ASN A 541 -0.47 -32.16 -32.35
N THR A 542 -0.65 -31.55 -33.51
CA THR A 542 -1.68 -30.49 -33.71
C THR A 542 -3.08 -30.97 -33.32
N ALA A 543 -3.46 -32.23 -33.59
CA ALA A 543 -4.77 -32.75 -33.22
C ALA A 543 -4.92 -32.93 -31.70
N GLY A 544 -3.87 -33.43 -31.02
CA GLY A 544 -3.89 -33.55 -29.56
C GLY A 544 -3.98 -32.19 -28.86
N TYR A 545 -3.24 -31.18 -29.33
CA TYR A 545 -3.37 -29.84 -28.79
C TYR A 545 -4.71 -29.17 -29.11
N ALA A 546 -5.34 -29.50 -30.24
CA ALA A 546 -6.70 -29.04 -30.54
C ALA A 546 -7.72 -29.57 -29.51
N VAL A 547 -7.62 -30.84 -29.11
CA VAL A 547 -8.44 -31.41 -28.03
C VAL A 547 -8.23 -30.67 -26.71
N LEU A 548 -6.97 -30.42 -26.33
CA LEU A 548 -6.65 -29.73 -25.07
C LEU A 548 -7.07 -28.26 -25.09
N GLY A 549 -6.75 -27.53 -26.15
CA GLY A 549 -7.21 -26.16 -26.37
C GLY A 549 -8.73 -26.08 -26.28
N ALA A 550 -9.42 -27.08 -26.85
CA ALA A 550 -10.86 -27.19 -26.79
C ALA A 550 -11.42 -27.52 -25.39
N ALA A 551 -10.66 -28.21 -24.56
CA ALA A 551 -11.04 -28.47 -23.18
C ALA A 551 -10.77 -27.24 -22.28
N HIS A 552 -9.69 -26.51 -22.53
CA HIS A 552 -9.26 -25.37 -21.71
C HIS A 552 -10.22 -24.18 -21.83
N TRP A 553 -10.66 -23.80 -23.03
CA TRP A 553 -11.63 -22.69 -23.16
C TRP A 553 -12.98 -23.04 -22.54
N ALA A 554 -13.46 -24.28 -22.68
CA ALA A 554 -14.69 -24.74 -22.04
C ALA A 554 -14.60 -24.66 -20.51
N PHE A 555 -13.43 -24.99 -19.94
CA PHE A 555 -13.18 -24.79 -18.50
C PHE A 555 -13.25 -23.31 -18.13
N VAL A 556 -12.55 -22.43 -18.87
CA VAL A 556 -12.56 -20.98 -18.61
C VAL A 556 -13.96 -20.37 -18.74
N GLU A 557 -14.74 -20.81 -19.73
CA GLU A 557 -16.12 -20.40 -19.95
C GLU A 557 -17.02 -20.82 -18.77
N ALA A 558 -16.91 -22.08 -18.32
CA ALA A 558 -17.66 -22.60 -17.18
C ALA A 558 -17.35 -21.85 -15.87
N LYS A 559 -16.14 -21.31 -15.72
CA LYS A 559 -15.78 -20.46 -14.57
C LYS A 559 -16.38 -19.05 -14.63
N GLY A 560 -16.93 -18.63 -15.77
CA GLY A 560 -17.52 -17.30 -15.94
C GLY A 560 -16.50 -16.16 -15.84
N TRP A 561 -15.20 -16.44 -16.02
CA TRP A 561 -14.15 -15.46 -15.75
C TRP A 561 -14.17 -14.27 -16.70
N LEU A 562 -14.72 -14.42 -17.91
CA LEU A 562 -14.69 -13.39 -18.96
C LEU A 562 -15.95 -12.53 -19.06
N THR A 563 -17.03 -12.92 -18.36
CA THR A 563 -18.31 -12.18 -18.35
C THR A 563 -18.30 -11.01 -17.36
N ASN A 564 -17.28 -10.91 -16.51
CA ASN A 564 -17.17 -9.85 -15.52
C ASN A 564 -16.76 -8.52 -16.18
N PRO A 565 -17.58 -7.45 -16.10
CA PRO A 565 -17.25 -6.14 -16.66
C PRO A 565 -16.08 -5.45 -15.94
N LEU A 566 -15.65 -5.94 -14.77
CA LEU A 566 -14.56 -5.39 -13.97
C LEU A 566 -13.17 -5.90 -14.39
N LEU A 567 -13.06 -6.77 -15.39
CA LEU A 567 -11.75 -7.17 -15.92
C LEU A 567 -11.08 -5.98 -16.59
N ALA A 568 -9.83 -5.72 -16.20
CA ALA A 568 -9.04 -4.66 -16.81
C ALA A 568 -8.76 -4.95 -18.30
N PRO A 569 -8.80 -3.94 -19.19
CA PRO A 569 -8.35 -4.14 -20.56
C PRO A 569 -6.86 -4.50 -20.57
N TYR A 570 -6.48 -5.34 -21.53
CA TYR A 570 -5.09 -5.52 -21.91
C TYR A 570 -4.74 -4.40 -22.90
N ALA A 571 -3.77 -3.56 -22.54
CA ALA A 571 -3.39 -2.36 -23.28
C ALA A 571 -2.07 -2.58 -24.01
#